data_AF-A0A3C1FXU8-F1
#
_entry.id   AF-A0A3C1FXU8-F1
#
_cell.length_a   1.000
_cell.length_b   1.000
_cell.length_c   1.000
_cell.angle_alpha   90.00
_cell.angle_beta   90.00
_cell.angle_gamma   90.00
#
_symmetry.space_group_name_H-M   'P 1'
#
loop_
_entity.id
_entity.type
_entity.pdbx_description
1 polymer ?
#
loop_
_entity_poly.entity_id
_entity_poly.type
_entity_poly.pdbx_seq_one_letter_code
_entity_poly.pdbx_strand_id
1 'polypeptide(L)'
;MLLVKTRDDLCFDCHGTQTEKRASDVYSVVTKQSNHPVIQTAQYHVSGETLPDDYSLRPRHVSCFDCHNVHKSEKGKTFKGLRGYRGKHVYVKEATYEYEVCFNCHSEDANFSIGDTDVSLEFAISNASFHPVESYGRNYFVPSLRRGLSTGSVITCSDCHGNDDRSGPKGPHGSIYAPILKFQYEKSSGPESPERYRLCYECHERSSILADQGFKAHKTHVIYNRISCSQCHCAHGSKTNPALINFDGNSVFPDSRGELLYTPGAQGSPKCLLSCHVNGQYYEHKMNDKLLYCVNNNCPQKW
;
A
#
# COMPACT_ATOMS: atom_id res chain seq x y z
N MET A 1 -20.19 17.91 33.52
CA MET A 1 -19.82 18.88 32.47
C MET A 1 -20.27 18.29 31.15
N LEU A 2 -21.43 18.73 30.64
CA LEU A 2 -21.92 18.30 29.33
C LEU A 2 -21.10 19.05 28.28
N LEU A 3 -20.38 18.32 27.42
CA LEU A 3 -19.68 18.92 26.29
C LEU A 3 -20.73 19.48 25.32
N VAL A 4 -20.51 20.71 24.84
CA VAL A 4 -21.39 21.39 23.86
C VAL A 4 -21.25 20.79 22.46
N LYS A 5 -20.22 19.96 22.24
CA LYS A 5 -19.88 19.28 20.98
C LYS A 5 -19.40 17.86 21.27
N THR A 6 -19.38 16.97 20.26
CA THR A 6 -18.73 15.67 20.42
C THR A 6 -17.22 15.87 20.64
N ARG A 7 -16.53 14.87 21.19
CA ARG A 7 -15.10 14.99 21.49
C ARG A 7 -14.27 15.23 20.22
N ASP A 8 -14.64 14.62 19.11
CA ASP A 8 -13.99 14.79 17.82
C ASP A 8 -14.24 16.16 17.19
N ASP A 9 -15.45 16.70 17.34
CA ASP A 9 -15.78 18.05 16.84
C ASP A 9 -14.92 19.15 17.46
N LEU A 10 -14.45 18.95 18.70
CA LEU A 10 -13.51 19.88 19.35
C LEU A 10 -12.16 19.94 18.62
N CYS A 11 -11.75 18.88 17.93
CA CYS A 11 -10.52 18.88 17.14
C CYS A 11 -10.65 19.88 15.98
N PHE A 12 -11.82 19.96 15.34
CA PHE A 12 -12.10 20.90 14.25
C PHE A 12 -12.24 22.35 14.70
N ASP A 13 -12.31 22.63 16.00
CA ASP A 13 -12.16 24.01 16.46
C ASP A 13 -10.79 24.55 16.07
N CYS A 14 -9.72 23.76 16.12
CA CYS A 14 -8.38 24.17 15.70
C CYS A 14 -8.00 23.65 14.31
N HIS A 15 -8.44 22.45 13.96
CA HIS A 15 -8.11 21.76 12.71
C HIS A 15 -9.21 21.86 11.64
N GLY A 16 -10.11 22.82 11.78
CA GLY A 16 -11.17 23.12 10.83
C GLY A 16 -10.74 24.10 9.73
N THR A 17 -11.71 24.54 8.95
CA THR A 17 -11.52 25.45 7.81
C THR A 17 -11.24 26.90 8.20
N GLN A 18 -11.31 27.23 9.50
CA GLN A 18 -11.06 28.58 10.01
C GLN A 18 -9.56 28.86 10.11
N THR A 19 -9.04 29.62 9.16
CA THR A 19 -7.61 29.96 9.02
C THR A 19 -7.05 30.87 10.11
N GLU A 20 -7.89 31.46 10.95
CA GLU A 20 -7.47 32.34 12.05
C GLU A 20 -6.78 31.57 13.19
N LYS A 21 -7.00 30.26 13.28
CA LYS A 21 -6.31 29.38 14.23
C LYS A 21 -5.10 28.77 13.54
N ARG A 22 -3.93 28.82 14.21
CA ARG A 22 -2.60 28.47 13.66
C ARG A 22 -2.38 26.98 13.32
N ALA A 23 -3.44 26.17 13.24
CA ALA A 23 -3.35 24.75 12.97
C ALA A 23 -3.82 24.43 11.54
N SER A 24 -3.36 23.31 11.00
CA SER A 24 -3.67 22.91 9.62
C SER A 24 -5.15 22.51 9.49
N ASP A 25 -5.78 22.89 8.38
CA ASP A 25 -7.15 22.52 8.02
C ASP A 25 -7.25 21.04 7.64
N VAL A 26 -7.48 20.19 8.65
CA VAL A 26 -7.69 18.75 8.48
C VAL A 26 -9.12 18.45 8.00
N TYR A 27 -10.08 19.31 8.31
CA TYR A 27 -11.48 19.13 7.93
C TYR A 27 -11.67 19.01 6.42
N SER A 28 -11.00 19.85 5.63
CA SER A 28 -11.04 19.74 4.16
C SER A 28 -10.40 18.46 3.61
N VAL A 29 -9.57 17.78 4.41
CA VAL A 29 -8.89 16.54 4.01
C VAL A 29 -9.74 15.32 4.36
N VAL A 30 -10.32 15.26 5.55
CA VAL A 30 -11.20 14.13 5.97
C VAL A 30 -12.54 14.10 5.22
N THR A 31 -12.86 15.14 4.45
CA THR A 31 -14.05 15.20 3.58
C THR A 31 -13.77 14.79 2.14
N LYS A 32 -12.52 14.45 1.79
CA LYS A 32 -12.16 13.91 0.46
C LYS A 32 -12.80 12.54 0.22
N GLN A 33 -12.93 12.14 -1.04
CA GLN A 33 -13.62 10.89 -1.43
C GLN A 33 -13.05 9.64 -0.75
N SER A 34 -11.72 9.53 -0.65
CA SER A 34 -11.07 8.46 0.11
C SER A 34 -10.55 9.04 1.42
N ASN A 35 -11.11 8.63 2.55
CA ASN A 35 -10.76 9.19 3.85
C ASN A 35 -10.91 8.16 4.97
N HIS A 36 -10.32 8.47 6.13
CA HIS A 36 -10.74 7.87 7.38
C HIS A 36 -11.97 8.66 7.88
N PRO A 37 -13.17 8.03 7.96
CA PRO A 37 -14.44 8.74 8.10
C PRO A 37 -14.73 9.17 9.56
N VAL A 38 -13.85 9.99 10.12
CA VAL A 38 -13.94 10.45 11.51
C VAL A 38 -15.17 11.31 11.77
N ILE A 39 -15.70 12.00 10.75
CA ILE A 39 -16.93 12.80 10.88
C ILE A 39 -18.16 11.89 10.96
N GLN A 40 -18.17 10.81 10.18
CA GLN A 40 -19.34 9.97 9.98
C GLN A 40 -19.39 8.78 10.95
N THR A 41 -18.29 8.42 11.58
CA THR A 41 -18.19 7.17 12.35
C THR A 41 -17.73 7.35 13.79
N ALA A 42 -17.24 8.54 14.19
CA ALA A 42 -16.72 8.76 15.53
C ALA A 42 -17.75 8.48 16.64
N GLN A 43 -19.05 8.67 16.38
CA GLN A 43 -20.11 8.39 17.35
C GLN A 43 -20.24 6.91 17.74
N TYR A 44 -19.63 5.99 16.99
CA TYR A 44 -19.65 4.57 17.32
C TYR A 44 -18.58 4.17 18.35
N HIS A 45 -17.59 5.04 18.62
CA HIS A 45 -16.55 4.74 19.61
C HIS A 45 -17.09 4.66 21.02
N VAL A 46 -16.58 3.68 21.76
CA VAL A 46 -16.88 3.49 23.17
C VAL A 46 -15.59 3.46 23.99
N SER A 47 -15.65 4.04 25.19
CA SER A 47 -14.47 4.05 26.07
C SER A 47 -14.08 2.62 26.46
N GLY A 48 -12.83 2.25 26.19
CA GLY A 48 -12.31 0.93 26.53
C GLY A 48 -12.63 -0.16 25.51
N GLU A 49 -13.01 0.21 24.29
CA GLU A 49 -13.08 -0.73 23.17
C GLU A 49 -11.80 -1.55 23.02
N THR A 50 -11.98 -2.78 22.54
CA THR A 50 -10.89 -3.71 22.26
C THR A 50 -10.67 -3.72 20.76
N LEU A 51 -9.42 -3.51 20.36
CA LEU A 51 -8.96 -3.54 18.98
C LEU A 51 -7.84 -4.58 18.86
N PRO A 52 -7.75 -5.38 17.77
CA PRO A 52 -8.73 -5.50 16.68
C PRO A 52 -10.14 -5.88 17.12
N ASP A 53 -11.13 -5.49 16.33
CA ASP A 53 -12.55 -5.71 16.59
C ASP A 53 -12.87 -7.21 16.51
N ASP A 54 -13.41 -7.77 17.60
CA ASP A 54 -13.74 -9.19 17.71
C ASP A 54 -15.18 -9.54 17.28
N TYR A 55 -15.95 -8.57 16.77
CA TYR A 55 -17.36 -8.78 16.42
C TYR A 55 -17.70 -8.28 15.02
N SER A 56 -18.01 -9.21 14.13
CA SER A 56 -18.25 -8.94 12.71
C SER A 56 -19.43 -8.01 12.39
N LEU A 57 -20.36 -7.78 13.33
CA LEU A 57 -21.51 -6.90 13.14
C LEU A 57 -21.30 -5.49 13.70
N ARG A 58 -20.17 -5.20 14.36
CA ARG A 58 -19.82 -3.85 14.78
C ARG A 58 -19.50 -3.02 13.53
N PRO A 59 -20.17 -1.85 13.32
CA PRO A 59 -19.83 -0.98 12.20
C PRO A 59 -18.35 -0.59 12.24
N ARG A 60 -17.64 -0.65 11.10
CA ARG A 60 -16.29 -0.12 11.02
C ARG A 60 -16.33 1.39 11.27
N HIS A 61 -15.47 1.84 12.16
CA HIS A 61 -15.45 3.23 12.61
C HIS A 61 -14.04 3.68 12.97
N VAL A 62 -13.84 5.00 12.98
CA VAL A 62 -12.60 5.65 13.37
C VAL A 62 -12.90 7.03 13.93
N SER A 63 -12.06 7.50 14.85
CA SER A 63 -12.06 8.82 15.48
C SER A 63 -10.67 9.44 15.44
N CYS A 64 -10.59 10.71 15.80
CA CYS A 64 -9.31 11.39 16.02
C CYS A 64 -8.50 10.67 17.11
N PHE A 65 -9.15 10.05 18.10
CA PHE A 65 -8.51 9.49 19.28
C PHE A 65 -7.85 8.12 19.06
N ASP A 66 -8.15 7.45 17.96
CA ASP A 66 -7.53 6.15 17.62
C ASP A 66 -6.10 6.33 17.11
N CYS A 67 -5.80 7.53 16.62
CA CYS A 67 -4.50 7.89 16.06
C CYS A 67 -3.82 9.04 16.81
N HIS A 68 -4.55 9.76 17.68
CA HIS A 68 -4.04 10.85 18.49
C HIS A 68 -4.37 10.69 19.98
N ASN A 69 -3.39 11.02 20.82
CA ASN A 69 -3.61 11.25 22.24
C ASN A 69 -3.48 12.75 22.52
N VAL A 70 -4.59 13.43 22.77
CA VAL A 70 -4.62 14.91 22.96
C VAL A 70 -3.72 15.43 24.08
N HIS A 71 -3.27 14.58 25.00
CA HIS A 71 -2.34 14.96 26.08
C HIS A 71 -0.88 14.56 25.81
N LYS A 72 -0.60 13.76 24.77
CA LYS A 72 0.73 13.17 24.52
C LYS A 72 1.23 13.29 23.08
N SER A 73 0.34 13.48 22.09
CA SER A 73 0.70 13.60 20.69
C SER A 73 1.70 14.72 20.47
N GLU A 74 2.74 14.44 19.69
CA GLU A 74 3.78 15.40 19.34
C GLU A 74 4.08 15.36 17.85
N LYS A 75 4.71 16.43 17.34
CA LYS A 75 5.11 16.51 15.92
C LYS A 75 6.07 15.36 15.59
N GLY A 76 5.71 14.55 14.58
CA GLY A 76 6.50 13.39 14.14
C GLY A 76 6.21 12.10 14.90
N LYS A 77 5.45 12.14 16.01
CA LYS A 77 4.98 10.96 16.74
C LYS A 77 3.57 11.21 17.26
N THR A 78 2.64 11.39 16.32
CA THR A 78 1.24 11.73 16.62
C THR A 78 0.55 10.65 17.45
N PHE A 79 0.94 9.39 17.29
CA PHE A 79 0.37 8.25 18.02
C PHE A 79 0.96 8.01 19.42
N LYS A 80 1.81 8.91 19.92
CA LYS A 80 2.45 8.75 21.22
C LYS A 80 1.41 8.55 22.33
N GLY A 81 1.60 7.50 23.13
CA GLY A 81 0.70 7.16 24.24
C GLY A 81 -0.56 6.38 23.85
N LEU A 82 -0.68 5.93 22.61
CA LEU A 82 -1.73 5.01 22.18
C LEU A 82 -1.28 3.57 22.34
N ARG A 83 -2.23 2.65 22.45
CA ARG A 83 -1.95 1.21 22.37
C ARG A 83 -1.66 0.84 20.91
N GLY A 84 -0.90 -0.22 20.71
CA GLY A 84 -0.61 -0.74 19.39
C GLY A 84 -0.81 -2.26 19.31
N TYR A 85 -0.69 -2.78 18.11
CA TYR A 85 -0.88 -4.17 17.77
C TYR A 85 0.08 -4.57 16.65
N ARG A 86 0.71 -5.75 16.74
CA ARG A 86 1.69 -6.23 15.75
C ARG A 86 1.18 -7.36 14.87
N GLY A 87 -0.11 -7.66 14.93
CA GLY A 87 -0.65 -8.91 14.38
C GLY A 87 -0.39 -10.10 15.31
N LYS A 88 -1.04 -11.21 15.00
CA LYS A 88 -0.97 -12.51 15.69
C LYS A 88 -1.20 -12.41 17.21
N HIS A 89 -2.17 -11.61 17.61
CA HIS A 89 -2.57 -11.37 18.99
C HIS A 89 -1.46 -10.74 19.87
N VAL A 90 -0.51 -10.04 19.24
CA VAL A 90 0.60 -9.37 19.93
C VAL A 90 0.23 -7.90 20.19
N TYR A 91 -0.24 -7.63 21.41
CA TYR A 91 -0.60 -6.30 21.88
C TYR A 91 0.59 -5.52 22.43
N VAL A 92 0.64 -4.23 22.14
CA VAL A 92 1.66 -3.29 22.60
C VAL A 92 1.02 -2.25 23.49
N LYS A 93 1.51 -2.13 24.73
CA LYS A 93 0.96 -1.20 25.72
C LYS A 93 1.06 0.27 25.29
N GLU A 94 2.16 0.64 24.63
CA GLU A 94 2.36 1.95 24.03
C GLU A 94 3.05 1.81 22.67
N ALA A 95 2.40 2.29 21.61
CA ALA A 95 2.91 2.22 20.25
C ALA A 95 4.22 3.01 20.09
N THR A 96 5.18 2.34 19.49
CA THR A 96 6.53 2.82 19.19
C THR A 96 6.72 3.05 17.69
N TYR A 97 6.01 2.31 16.85
CA TYR A 97 6.03 2.40 15.40
C TYR A 97 4.64 2.71 14.85
N GLU A 98 4.58 3.42 13.72
CA GLU A 98 3.31 3.85 13.09
C GLU A 98 2.41 2.64 12.75
N TYR A 99 2.99 1.57 12.20
CA TYR A 99 2.23 0.39 11.79
C TYR A 99 1.48 -0.27 12.96
N GLU A 100 2.00 -0.15 14.19
CA GLU A 100 1.36 -0.75 15.36
C GLU A 100 -0.01 -0.12 15.64
N VAL A 101 -0.21 1.13 15.23
CA VAL A 101 -1.49 1.84 15.36
C VAL A 101 -2.40 1.44 14.22
N CYS A 102 -1.87 1.39 12.99
CA CYS A 102 -2.63 0.99 11.81
C CYS A 102 -3.20 -0.42 11.96
N PHE A 103 -2.42 -1.35 12.50
CA PHE A 103 -2.81 -2.73 12.67
C PHE A 103 -3.91 -2.93 13.73
N ASN A 104 -4.17 -1.96 14.61
CA ASN A 104 -5.35 -2.04 15.48
C ASN A 104 -6.66 -2.18 14.69
N CYS A 105 -6.73 -1.68 13.44
CA CYS A 105 -7.93 -1.76 12.60
C CYS A 105 -7.67 -2.29 11.18
N HIS A 106 -6.42 -2.64 10.84
CA HIS A 106 -6.08 -3.17 9.51
C HIS A 106 -5.47 -4.58 9.60
N SER A 107 -5.62 -5.24 10.75
CA SER A 107 -5.24 -6.64 10.93
C SER A 107 -6.23 -7.35 11.82
N GLU A 108 -6.54 -8.62 11.49
CA GLU A 108 -7.37 -9.53 12.29
C GLU A 108 -8.76 -9.01 12.73
N ASP A 109 -9.30 -7.93 12.16
CA ASP A 109 -10.66 -7.49 12.51
C ASP A 109 -11.71 -8.47 11.99
N ALA A 110 -12.64 -8.84 12.86
CA ALA A 110 -13.79 -9.68 12.52
C ALA A 110 -14.79 -8.99 11.58
N ASN A 111 -14.76 -7.65 11.50
CA ASN A 111 -15.68 -6.84 10.70
C ASN A 111 -15.10 -6.35 9.36
N PHE A 112 -14.08 -7.02 8.83
CA PHE A 112 -13.54 -6.79 7.49
C PHE A 112 -14.63 -6.80 6.40
N SER A 113 -14.51 -5.84 5.48
CA SER A 113 -15.36 -5.79 4.30
C SER A 113 -14.99 -6.92 3.34
N ILE A 114 -15.90 -7.27 2.43
CA ILE A 114 -15.60 -8.22 1.36
C ILE A 114 -14.41 -7.70 0.55
N GLY A 115 -13.33 -8.49 0.49
CA GLY A 115 -12.10 -8.16 -0.22
C GLY A 115 -11.03 -7.48 0.63
N ASP A 116 -11.32 -7.11 1.88
CA ASP A 116 -10.29 -6.69 2.82
C ASP A 116 -9.40 -7.89 3.19
N THR A 117 -8.12 -7.60 3.38
CA THR A 117 -7.10 -8.57 3.79
C THR A 117 -6.47 -8.13 5.10
N ASP A 118 -5.92 -9.09 5.83
CA ASP A 118 -5.11 -8.80 7.00
C ASP A 118 -3.75 -8.23 6.57
N VAL A 119 -3.61 -6.91 6.70
CA VAL A 119 -2.42 -6.17 6.25
C VAL A 119 -1.18 -6.58 7.05
N SER A 120 -1.32 -7.04 8.31
CA SER A 120 -0.19 -7.55 9.09
C SER A 120 0.40 -8.82 8.48
N LEU A 121 -0.42 -9.67 7.85
CA LEU A 121 0.06 -10.86 7.16
C LEU A 121 0.74 -10.53 5.83
N GLU A 122 0.42 -9.40 5.21
CA GLU A 122 1.07 -8.96 3.97
C GLU A 122 2.47 -8.39 4.23
N PHE A 123 2.66 -7.67 5.34
CA PHE A 123 3.96 -7.13 5.75
C PHE A 123 4.81 -8.07 6.59
N ALA A 124 4.26 -9.22 6.98
CA ALA A 124 4.92 -10.18 7.84
C ALA A 124 6.36 -10.47 7.40
N ILE A 125 7.31 -10.30 8.32
CA ILE A 125 8.74 -10.49 8.05
C ILE A 125 9.10 -11.92 7.61
N SER A 126 8.19 -12.88 7.79
CA SER A 126 8.29 -14.27 7.32
C SER A 126 8.04 -14.44 5.82
N ASN A 127 7.43 -13.45 5.17
CA ASN A 127 7.10 -13.50 3.74
C ASN A 127 8.36 -13.54 2.87
N ALA A 128 8.27 -14.14 1.69
CA ALA A 128 9.37 -14.19 0.73
C ALA A 128 9.82 -12.78 0.29
N SER A 129 8.90 -11.82 0.24
CA SER A 129 9.20 -10.40 0.09
C SER A 129 8.13 -9.51 0.71
N PHE A 130 8.53 -8.30 1.09
CA PHE A 130 7.67 -7.26 1.64
C PHE A 130 8.36 -5.89 1.52
N HIS A 131 7.58 -4.82 1.46
CA HIS A 131 8.09 -3.48 1.70
C HIS A 131 8.44 -3.32 3.19
N PRO A 132 9.56 -2.66 3.52
CA PRO A 132 10.15 -2.72 4.86
C PRO A 132 9.43 -1.79 5.85
N VAL A 133 8.27 -2.21 6.36
CA VAL A 133 7.49 -1.47 7.38
C VAL A 133 7.76 -1.98 8.78
N GLU A 134 7.71 -3.30 8.99
CA GLU A 134 7.97 -3.92 10.31
C GLU A 134 9.47 -4.11 10.60
N SER A 135 10.29 -4.26 9.55
CA SER A 135 11.73 -4.52 9.62
C SER A 135 12.40 -4.22 8.27
N TYR A 136 13.74 -4.31 8.22
CA TYR A 136 14.51 -4.22 6.98
C TYR A 136 14.06 -5.25 5.94
N GLY A 137 14.15 -4.86 4.66
CA GLY A 137 13.76 -5.70 3.54
C GLY A 137 14.68 -6.92 3.36
N ARG A 138 14.14 -7.99 2.76
CA ARG A 138 14.90 -9.23 2.50
C ARG A 138 15.81 -9.18 1.27
N ASN A 139 15.49 -8.33 0.29
CA ASN A 139 16.23 -8.28 -0.98
C ASN A 139 17.43 -7.35 -0.88
N TYR A 140 18.62 -7.88 -1.14
CA TYR A 140 19.87 -7.10 -1.17
C TYR A 140 20.14 -6.43 -2.53
N PHE A 141 19.39 -6.80 -3.57
CA PHE A 141 19.51 -6.20 -4.90
C PHE A 141 18.22 -5.48 -5.30
N VAL A 142 18.21 -4.16 -5.10
CA VAL A 142 17.11 -3.26 -5.49
C VAL A 142 17.71 -2.04 -6.21
N PRO A 143 18.17 -2.21 -7.47
CA PRO A 143 18.95 -1.18 -8.18
C PRO A 143 18.16 0.10 -8.45
N SER A 144 16.83 0.01 -8.39
CA SER A 144 15.95 1.14 -8.62
C SER A 144 15.72 2.01 -7.40
N LEU A 145 16.30 1.75 -6.22
CA LEU A 145 16.09 2.66 -5.09
C LEU A 145 16.62 4.07 -5.40
N ARG A 146 15.80 5.08 -5.15
CA ARG A 146 16.20 6.48 -5.31
C ARG A 146 17.29 6.86 -4.31
N ARG A 147 18.10 7.85 -4.69
CA ARG A 147 19.15 8.40 -3.81
C ARG A 147 18.58 8.80 -2.45
N GLY A 148 19.19 8.29 -1.38
CA GLY A 148 18.74 8.49 0.00
C GLY A 148 18.04 7.27 0.59
N LEU A 149 17.60 6.33 -0.26
CA LEU A 149 17.11 5.02 0.17
C LEU A 149 18.16 3.94 -0.06
N SER A 150 18.10 2.89 0.74
CA SER A 150 18.92 1.69 0.60
C SER A 150 18.11 0.45 1.00
N THR A 151 18.66 -0.74 0.79
CA THR A 151 18.04 -1.99 1.26
C THR A 151 17.96 -2.08 2.80
N GLY A 152 18.66 -1.20 3.52
CA GLY A 152 18.55 -1.03 4.97
C GLY A 152 17.57 0.08 5.40
N SER A 153 16.83 0.70 4.48
CA SER A 153 15.81 1.68 4.83
C SER A 153 14.54 0.97 5.34
N VAL A 154 13.90 1.57 6.35
CA VAL A 154 12.56 1.23 6.81
C VAL A 154 11.65 2.39 6.44
N ILE A 155 10.49 2.08 5.86
CA ILE A 155 9.45 3.04 5.49
C ILE A 155 8.27 2.91 6.44
N THR A 156 7.33 3.85 6.41
CA THR A 156 6.11 3.79 7.21
C THR A 156 4.87 3.74 6.32
N CYS A 157 3.72 3.41 6.92
CA CYS A 157 2.44 3.42 6.21
C CYS A 157 2.19 4.79 5.54
N SER A 158 2.52 5.88 6.24
CA SER A 158 2.36 7.25 5.76
C SER A 158 3.36 7.72 4.68
N ASP A 159 4.34 6.89 4.32
CA ASP A 159 5.16 7.14 3.13
C ASP A 159 4.32 6.96 1.85
N CYS A 160 3.38 6.01 1.86
CA CYS A 160 2.45 5.75 0.76
C CYS A 160 1.05 6.34 0.99
N HIS A 161 0.52 6.22 2.22
CA HIS A 161 -0.83 6.65 2.57
C HIS A 161 -0.86 8.05 3.18
N GLY A 162 -1.72 8.93 2.71
CA GLY A 162 -1.71 10.32 3.14
C GLY A 162 -2.44 11.26 2.20
N ASN A 163 -2.38 12.54 2.57
CA ASN A 163 -2.91 13.62 1.77
C ASN A 163 -2.17 13.77 0.43
N ASP A 164 -2.93 13.82 -0.66
CA ASP A 164 -2.43 14.11 -2.01
C ASP A 164 -1.86 15.52 -2.16
N ASP A 165 -2.31 16.48 -1.34
CA ASP A 165 -1.73 17.81 -1.28
C ASP A 165 -0.51 17.84 -0.36
N ARG A 166 0.68 17.96 -0.97
CA ARG A 166 1.97 18.03 -0.28
C ARG A 166 2.12 19.25 0.62
N SER A 167 1.36 20.31 0.37
CA SER A 167 1.36 21.54 1.17
C SER A 167 0.32 21.52 2.28
N GLY A 168 -0.64 20.60 2.21
CA GLY A 168 -1.71 20.43 3.18
C GLY A 168 -1.32 19.65 4.44
N PRO A 169 -2.30 19.37 5.32
CA PRO A 169 -2.09 18.56 6.50
C PRO A 169 -1.53 17.18 6.14
N LYS A 170 -0.54 16.74 6.93
CA LYS A 170 0.09 15.42 6.78
C LYS A 170 -0.70 14.35 7.50
N GLY A 171 -0.46 13.08 7.14
CA GLY A 171 -1.10 11.91 7.73
C GLY A 171 -2.26 11.37 6.87
N PRO A 172 -2.73 10.15 7.16
CA PRO A 172 -3.71 9.43 6.35
C PRO A 172 -5.14 9.91 6.57
N HIS A 173 -5.39 11.22 6.69
CA HIS A 173 -6.74 11.75 6.92
C HIS A 173 -7.66 11.53 5.71
N GLY A 174 -7.15 11.77 4.51
CA GLY A 174 -7.89 11.60 3.26
C GLY A 174 -7.08 12.00 2.04
N SER A 175 -7.51 11.51 0.87
CA SER A 175 -6.90 11.72 -0.44
C SER A 175 -7.95 11.66 -1.55
N ILE A 176 -7.64 12.28 -2.68
CA ILE A 176 -8.37 12.03 -3.94
C ILE A 176 -8.01 10.65 -4.55
N TYR A 177 -6.90 10.04 -4.16
CA TYR A 177 -6.47 8.73 -4.65
C TYR A 177 -6.83 7.64 -3.64
N ALA A 178 -7.65 6.67 -4.03
CA ALA A 178 -8.04 5.57 -3.16
C ALA A 178 -7.02 4.40 -3.19
N PRO A 179 -6.75 3.71 -2.07
CA PRO A 179 -7.20 4.01 -0.71
C PRO A 179 -6.24 4.97 0.02
N ILE A 180 -6.66 6.24 0.17
CA ILE A 180 -5.91 7.32 0.86
C ILE A 180 -4.43 7.37 0.43
N LEU A 181 -4.13 7.30 -0.86
CA LEU A 181 -2.76 7.30 -1.38
C LEU A 181 -2.27 8.74 -1.59
N LYS A 182 -1.01 9.03 -1.27
CA LYS A 182 -0.41 10.37 -1.51
C LYS A 182 -0.29 10.71 -2.99
N PHE A 183 -0.20 9.69 -3.84
CA PHE A 183 -0.01 9.85 -5.27
C PHE A 183 -0.77 8.78 -6.03
N GLN A 184 -0.98 9.03 -7.32
CA GLN A 184 -1.65 8.09 -8.20
C GLN A 184 -0.88 6.76 -8.29
N TYR A 185 -1.65 5.67 -8.21
CA TYR A 185 -1.20 4.30 -8.43
C TYR A 185 -2.26 3.58 -9.26
N GLU A 186 -2.04 3.56 -10.56
CA GLU A 186 -3.02 3.03 -11.49
C GLU A 186 -2.89 1.52 -11.67
N LYS A 187 -3.99 0.79 -11.47
CA LYS A 187 -3.98 -0.66 -11.52
C LYS A 187 -4.33 -1.22 -12.90
N SER A 188 -5.03 -0.45 -13.72
CA SER A 188 -5.39 -0.85 -15.07
C SER A 188 -4.22 -0.77 -16.05
N SER A 189 -4.25 -1.64 -17.07
CA SER A 189 -3.34 -1.54 -18.22
C SER A 189 -3.50 -0.19 -18.93
N GLY A 190 -2.39 0.34 -19.44
CA GLY A 190 -2.36 1.65 -20.07
C GLY A 190 -0.94 2.14 -20.30
N PRO A 191 -0.77 3.24 -21.07
CA PRO A 191 0.54 3.82 -21.30
C PRO A 191 1.17 4.25 -19.98
N GLU A 192 2.42 3.86 -19.77
CA GLU A 192 3.19 4.28 -18.60
C GLU A 192 3.47 5.79 -18.64
N SER A 193 3.37 6.43 -17.48
CA SER A 193 3.85 7.79 -17.27
C SER A 193 4.36 7.98 -15.83
N PRO A 194 5.24 8.99 -15.59
CA PRO A 194 5.67 9.36 -14.25
C PRO A 194 4.51 9.62 -13.29
N GLU A 195 3.42 10.20 -13.76
CA GLU A 195 2.23 10.53 -12.95
C GLU A 195 1.42 9.29 -12.62
N ARG A 196 1.17 8.42 -13.62
CA ARG A 196 0.32 7.21 -13.49
C ARG A 196 0.82 6.24 -12.42
N TYR A 197 2.14 6.17 -12.22
CA TYR A 197 2.81 5.33 -11.23
C TYR A 197 3.63 6.13 -10.22
N ARG A 198 3.26 7.40 -10.01
CA ARG A 198 4.01 8.33 -9.16
C ARG A 198 4.27 7.76 -7.78
N LEU A 199 3.30 7.06 -7.18
CA LEU A 199 3.47 6.43 -5.87
C LEU A 199 4.71 5.53 -5.80
N CYS A 200 4.91 4.69 -6.82
CA CYS A 200 6.07 3.80 -6.91
C CYS A 200 7.35 4.62 -7.13
N TYR A 201 7.26 5.65 -7.97
CA TYR A 201 8.39 6.50 -8.33
C TYR A 201 8.86 7.46 -7.25
N GLU A 202 8.14 7.62 -6.13
CA GLU A 202 8.66 8.34 -4.96
C GLU A 202 9.83 7.60 -4.30
N CYS A 203 9.86 6.26 -4.40
CA CYS A 203 10.94 5.44 -3.84
C CYS A 203 11.81 4.77 -4.90
N HIS A 204 11.25 4.50 -6.08
CA HIS A 204 11.94 3.84 -7.18
C HIS A 204 12.24 4.78 -8.35
N GLU A 205 13.47 4.75 -8.82
CA GLU A 205 13.97 5.51 -9.94
C GLU A 205 13.41 4.94 -11.25
N ARG A 206 12.51 5.70 -11.89
CA ARG A 206 11.87 5.33 -13.16
C ARG A 206 12.89 4.97 -14.23
N SER A 207 13.99 5.72 -14.30
CA SER A 207 15.04 5.47 -15.29
C SER A 207 15.75 4.12 -15.08
N SER A 208 15.89 3.65 -13.84
CA SER A 208 16.44 2.32 -13.53
C SER A 208 15.47 1.20 -13.92
N ILE A 209 14.18 1.37 -13.60
CA ILE A 209 13.13 0.39 -13.94
C ILE A 209 13.03 0.21 -15.45
N LEU A 210 12.92 1.31 -16.20
CA LEU A 210 12.73 1.28 -17.66
C LEU A 210 14.01 1.01 -18.46
N ALA A 211 15.17 0.96 -17.80
CA ALA A 211 16.44 0.53 -18.37
C ALA A 211 16.77 -0.94 -18.05
N ASP A 212 15.78 -1.72 -17.59
CA ASP A 212 15.89 -3.16 -17.40
C ASP A 212 17.01 -3.58 -16.41
N GLN A 213 17.29 -2.73 -15.42
CA GLN A 213 18.39 -2.97 -14.47
C GLN A 213 18.05 -4.08 -13.46
N GLY A 214 16.80 -4.11 -12.98
CA GLY A 214 16.31 -5.13 -12.04
C GLY A 214 15.70 -6.37 -12.70
N PHE A 215 15.15 -6.22 -13.91
CA PHE A 215 14.50 -7.27 -14.69
C PHE A 215 14.70 -6.98 -16.18
N LYS A 216 15.24 -7.94 -16.94
CA LYS A 216 15.71 -7.75 -18.32
C LYS A 216 14.61 -7.45 -19.35
N ALA A 217 13.35 -7.64 -18.99
CA ALA A 217 12.21 -7.36 -19.87
C ALA A 217 11.21 -6.36 -19.26
N HIS A 218 11.60 -5.58 -18.24
CA HIS A 218 10.71 -4.62 -17.59
C HIS A 218 10.12 -3.62 -18.59
N LYS A 219 10.96 -3.02 -19.44
CA LYS A 219 10.57 -2.05 -20.46
C LYS A 219 9.57 -2.67 -21.43
N THR A 220 9.77 -3.92 -21.82
CA THR A 220 8.85 -4.62 -22.70
C THR A 220 7.46 -4.75 -22.08
N HIS A 221 7.38 -5.20 -20.84
CA HIS A 221 6.09 -5.36 -20.16
C HIS A 221 5.40 -4.02 -19.90
N VAL A 222 6.13 -3.03 -19.39
CA VAL A 222 5.54 -1.78 -18.93
C VAL A 222 5.29 -0.80 -20.09
N ILE A 223 6.24 -0.65 -21.02
CA ILE A 223 6.14 0.35 -22.10
C ILE A 223 5.44 -0.21 -23.33
N TYR A 224 5.92 -1.34 -23.85
CA TYR A 224 5.39 -1.88 -25.12
C TYR A 224 4.06 -2.57 -24.91
N ASN A 225 3.92 -3.30 -23.79
CA ASN A 225 2.71 -4.05 -23.49
C ASN A 225 1.77 -3.33 -22.54
N ARG A 226 2.15 -2.15 -22.01
CA ARG A 226 1.25 -1.32 -21.22
C ARG A 226 0.69 -2.04 -19.98
N ILE A 227 1.47 -2.97 -19.43
CA ILE A 227 1.12 -3.74 -18.23
C ILE A 227 1.36 -2.85 -17.01
N SER A 228 0.35 -2.74 -16.13
CA SER A 228 0.48 -2.03 -14.86
C SER A 228 1.41 -2.79 -13.92
N CYS A 229 2.16 -2.05 -13.11
CA CYS A 229 2.99 -2.63 -12.04
C CYS A 229 2.17 -3.57 -11.15
N SER A 230 0.91 -3.24 -10.88
CA SER A 230 0.01 -4.01 -10.01
C SER A 230 -0.37 -5.39 -10.55
N GLN A 231 -0.23 -5.62 -11.85
CA GLN A 231 -0.58 -6.91 -12.45
C GLN A 231 0.46 -8.00 -12.10
N CYS A 232 1.67 -7.59 -11.70
CA CYS A 232 2.74 -8.50 -11.27
C CYS A 232 3.17 -8.27 -9.81
N HIS A 233 3.18 -7.03 -9.34
CA HIS A 233 3.68 -6.65 -8.04
C HIS A 233 2.56 -6.28 -7.07
N CYS A 234 2.58 -6.85 -5.86
CA CYS A 234 1.81 -6.33 -4.74
C CYS A 234 2.53 -5.14 -4.07
N ALA A 235 1.75 -4.20 -3.54
CA ALA A 235 2.30 -3.02 -2.86
C ALA A 235 2.77 -3.29 -1.42
N HIS A 236 2.38 -4.39 -0.79
CA HIS A 236 2.75 -4.69 0.60
C HIS A 236 3.76 -5.84 0.68
N GLY A 237 3.35 -7.07 0.39
CA GLY A 237 4.26 -8.21 0.38
C GLY A 237 3.68 -9.47 -0.22
N SER A 238 4.59 -10.38 -0.58
CA SER A 238 4.29 -11.68 -1.18
C SER A 238 4.80 -12.80 -0.28
N LYS A 239 3.88 -13.66 0.15
CA LYS A 239 4.18 -14.81 1.00
C LYS A 239 5.15 -15.78 0.31
N THR A 240 5.00 -15.97 -1.00
CA THR A 240 5.62 -17.08 -1.75
C THR A 240 6.77 -16.65 -2.64
N ASN A 241 6.73 -15.45 -3.22
CA ASN A 241 7.74 -15.04 -4.20
C ASN A 241 8.59 -13.85 -3.71
N PRO A 242 9.86 -13.77 -4.13
CA PRO A 242 10.68 -12.58 -3.92
C PRO A 242 10.20 -11.41 -4.80
N ALA A 243 10.86 -10.25 -4.66
CA ALA A 243 10.62 -9.05 -5.47
C ALA A 243 9.16 -8.57 -5.55
N LEU A 244 8.36 -8.81 -4.50
CA LEU A 244 6.95 -8.46 -4.40
C LEU A 244 6.08 -9.09 -5.48
N ILE A 245 6.52 -10.19 -6.11
CA ILE A 245 5.75 -10.83 -7.17
C ILE A 245 4.52 -11.52 -6.57
N ASN A 246 3.36 -11.01 -6.92
CA ASN A 246 2.06 -11.59 -6.61
C ASN A 246 1.11 -11.23 -7.74
N PHE A 247 0.87 -12.20 -8.63
CA PHE A 247 0.14 -11.97 -9.87
C PHE A 247 -1.33 -11.63 -9.60
N ASP A 248 -1.83 -10.59 -10.26
CA ASP A 248 -3.25 -10.23 -10.21
C ASP A 248 -4.08 -11.28 -10.98
N GLY A 249 -4.88 -12.06 -10.26
CA GLY A 249 -5.71 -13.12 -10.84
C GLY A 249 -6.80 -12.63 -11.80
N ASN A 250 -7.03 -11.32 -11.93
CA ASN A 250 -7.91 -10.74 -12.94
C ASN A 250 -7.21 -10.50 -14.29
N SER A 251 -5.89 -10.52 -14.30
CA SER A 251 -5.05 -10.12 -15.44
C SER A 251 -4.06 -11.20 -15.87
N VAL A 252 -3.64 -12.03 -14.93
CA VAL A 252 -2.62 -13.05 -15.10
C VAL A 252 -3.21 -14.40 -14.70
N PHE A 253 -3.07 -15.36 -15.60
CA PHE A 253 -3.73 -16.66 -15.54
C PHE A 253 -2.72 -17.78 -15.74
N PRO A 254 -3.08 -19.03 -15.39
CA PRO A 254 -2.31 -20.19 -15.81
C PRO A 254 -2.15 -20.25 -17.34
N ASP A 255 -1.02 -20.78 -17.81
CA ASP A 255 -0.76 -21.03 -19.22
C ASP A 255 -1.62 -22.19 -19.79
N SER A 256 -1.43 -22.53 -21.07
CA SER A 256 -2.16 -23.64 -21.71
C SER A 256 -1.92 -25.02 -21.09
N ARG A 257 -0.91 -25.17 -20.22
CA ARG A 257 -0.61 -26.38 -19.45
C ARG A 257 -1.12 -26.31 -18.01
N GLY A 258 -1.76 -25.21 -17.63
CA GLY A 258 -2.24 -24.97 -16.27
C GLY A 258 -1.14 -24.47 -15.31
N GLU A 259 -0.01 -23.98 -15.82
CA GLU A 259 1.09 -23.48 -15.00
C GLU A 259 0.94 -21.97 -14.75
N LEU A 260 0.94 -21.55 -13.48
CA LEU A 260 1.10 -20.16 -13.05
C LEU A 260 2.29 -20.10 -12.08
N LEU A 261 3.49 -19.93 -12.64
CA LEU A 261 4.75 -20.10 -11.92
C LEU A 261 5.67 -18.90 -12.11
N TYR A 262 6.25 -18.46 -10.99
CA TYR A 262 7.42 -17.60 -10.94
C TYR A 262 8.57 -18.38 -10.29
N THR A 263 9.74 -18.42 -10.95
CA THR A 263 10.96 -18.97 -10.37
C THR A 263 12.07 -17.94 -10.50
N PRO A 264 12.67 -17.48 -9.38
CA PRO A 264 13.80 -16.57 -9.46
C PRO A 264 14.96 -17.26 -10.17
N GLY A 265 15.58 -16.57 -11.13
CA GLY A 265 16.76 -17.04 -11.85
C GLY A 265 17.99 -16.21 -11.52
N ALA A 266 18.95 -16.14 -12.44
CA ALA A 266 20.04 -15.18 -12.35
C ALA A 266 19.50 -13.74 -12.24
N GLN A 267 20.33 -12.82 -11.77
CA GLN A 267 19.94 -11.43 -11.50
C GLN A 267 19.20 -10.78 -12.69
N GLY A 268 17.89 -10.54 -12.50
CA GLY A 268 17.01 -9.95 -13.50
C GLY A 268 16.52 -10.87 -14.61
N SER A 269 16.73 -12.18 -14.49
CA SER A 269 16.30 -13.20 -15.44
C SER A 269 15.45 -14.28 -14.74
N PRO A 270 14.26 -13.95 -14.21
CA PRO A 270 13.36 -14.96 -13.68
C PRO A 270 12.79 -15.85 -14.79
N LYS A 271 12.37 -17.06 -14.43
CA LYS A 271 11.51 -17.90 -15.26
C LYS A 271 10.05 -17.64 -14.88
N CYS A 272 9.22 -17.34 -15.87
CA CYS A 272 7.78 -17.19 -15.71
C CYS A 272 7.06 -18.13 -16.67
N LEU A 273 6.09 -18.90 -16.15
CA LEU A 273 5.16 -19.71 -16.93
C LEU A 273 3.75 -19.23 -16.57
N LEU A 274 3.12 -18.50 -17.50
CA LEU A 274 1.84 -17.85 -17.28
C LEU A 274 1.22 -17.39 -18.60
N SER A 275 -0.04 -17.00 -18.54
CA SER A 275 -0.76 -16.26 -19.57
C SER A 275 -1.15 -14.89 -19.04
N CYS A 276 -0.98 -13.83 -19.85
CA CYS A 276 -1.40 -12.47 -19.51
C CYS A 276 -2.47 -11.99 -20.47
N HIS A 277 -3.48 -11.30 -19.94
CA HIS A 277 -4.47 -10.58 -20.74
C HIS A 277 -4.10 -9.11 -20.87
N VAL A 278 -3.82 -8.67 -22.10
CA VAL A 278 -3.38 -7.30 -22.42
C VAL A 278 -4.11 -6.81 -23.67
N ASN A 279 -4.77 -5.66 -23.56
CA ASN A 279 -5.51 -5.03 -24.68
C ASN A 279 -6.51 -5.96 -25.39
N GLY A 280 -7.21 -6.83 -24.65
CA GLY A 280 -8.19 -7.75 -25.23
C GLY A 280 -7.59 -9.02 -25.86
N GLN A 281 -6.29 -9.24 -25.70
CA GLN A 281 -5.58 -10.42 -26.23
C GLN A 281 -4.90 -11.18 -25.10
N TYR A 282 -4.90 -12.50 -25.21
CA TYR A 282 -4.13 -13.38 -24.32
C TYR A 282 -2.78 -13.66 -24.94
N TYR A 283 -1.73 -13.50 -24.15
CA TYR A 283 -0.36 -13.84 -24.50
C TYR A 283 0.13 -14.90 -23.53
N GLU A 284 0.49 -16.06 -24.06
CA GLU A 284 1.18 -17.09 -23.28
C GLU A 284 2.68 -16.80 -23.32
N HIS A 285 3.29 -16.59 -22.16
CA HIS A 285 4.69 -16.22 -22.04
C HIS A 285 5.48 -17.37 -21.43
N LYS A 286 6.50 -17.85 -22.16
CA LYS A 286 7.52 -18.74 -21.60
C LYS A 286 8.84 -18.00 -21.58
N MET A 287 9.13 -17.40 -20.44
CA MET A 287 10.41 -16.72 -20.22
C MET A 287 11.40 -17.72 -19.63
N ASN A 288 12.53 -17.92 -20.29
CA ASN A 288 13.69 -18.63 -19.72
C ASN A 288 14.89 -17.68 -19.65
N ASP A 289 15.99 -18.12 -19.01
CA ASP A 289 17.15 -17.30 -18.62
C ASP A 289 17.83 -16.48 -19.74
N LYS A 290 17.40 -16.63 -21.00
CA LYS A 290 17.99 -15.93 -22.16
C LYS A 290 17.00 -15.36 -23.16
N LEU A 291 15.73 -15.79 -23.15
CA LEU A 291 14.81 -15.51 -24.27
C LEU A 291 13.36 -15.30 -23.78
N LEU A 292 12.77 -14.22 -24.28
CA LEU A 292 11.33 -13.97 -24.21
C LEU A 292 10.71 -14.64 -25.43
N TYR A 293 9.84 -15.63 -25.25
CA TYR A 293 9.02 -16.11 -26.35
C TYR A 293 7.56 -16.07 -25.92
N CYS A 294 6.81 -15.26 -26.64
CA CYS A 294 5.38 -15.43 -26.70
C CYS A 294 5.12 -16.70 -27.54
N VAL A 295 4.33 -17.64 -27.02
CA VAL A 295 4.21 -19.00 -27.61
C VAL A 295 2.85 -19.30 -28.27
N ASN A 296 1.96 -18.31 -28.39
CA ASN A 296 0.65 -18.49 -29.03
C ASN A 296 0.51 -17.74 -30.37
N ASN A 297 -0.58 -17.95 -31.10
CA ASN A 297 -0.79 -17.35 -32.43
C ASN A 297 -1.02 -15.83 -32.40
N ASN A 298 -1.18 -15.23 -31.22
CA ASN A 298 -1.42 -13.79 -31.06
C ASN A 298 -0.12 -12.98 -30.89
N CYS A 299 1.03 -13.65 -30.88
CA CYS A 299 2.33 -13.01 -30.69
C CYS A 299 2.72 -12.18 -31.91
N PRO A 300 2.97 -10.87 -31.76
CA PRO A 300 3.56 -10.06 -32.82
C PRO A 300 4.92 -10.65 -33.26
N GLN A 301 5.25 -10.56 -34.54
CA GLN A 301 6.48 -11.12 -35.15
C GLN A 301 7.83 -10.63 -34.55
N LYS A 302 7.81 -9.81 -33.48
CA LYS A 302 8.99 -9.21 -32.84
C LYS A 302 8.90 -9.20 -31.30
N TRP A 303 8.48 -10.32 -30.73
CA TRP A 303 8.57 -10.59 -29.30
C TRP A 303 9.77 -11.45 -28.97
#